data_AF-A0A1W5D4M0-F1
#
_entry.id   AF-A0A1W5D4M0-F1
#
_cell.length_a   1.000
_cell.length_b   1.000
_cell.length_c   1.000
_cell.angle_alpha   90.00
_cell.angle_beta   90.00
_cell.angle_gamma   90.00
#
_symmetry.space_group_name_H-M   'P 1'
#
loop_
_entity.id
_entity.type
_entity.pdbx_description
1 polymer ?
#
loop_
_entity_poly.entity_id
_entity_poly.type
_entity_poly.pdbx_seq_one_letter_code
_entity_poly.pdbx_strand_id
1 'polypeptide(L)'
;MPPNHKGDQEARISQAIEAIHNNKSPSIRAAARAYDVPHSTLAKRLRGQPTYQQSRMANRKLLPMEEEALFQWVISMGERGFPPWISAVRKMADILLSARAGSPTNASPTVGENWVRKFVNRHEQLQSKYTRKYDYQRALCEDPKAISDWFRLVENTRAKYGIPDEDVYNFDETGFQMGVIGTAKVVTGSQRAGKALVTQPGNREWVTAVEAINASGWALPPMIIFAGKMHQAAWYDALPPQWTIAVSENGWTTDKIGLVWLQTPRDPQV
;
A
#
# COMPACT_ATOMS: atom_id res chain seq x y z
N MET A 1 -10.71 33.56 -19.42
CA MET A 1 -12.11 33.08 -19.35
C MET A 1 -12.32 32.48 -17.97
N PRO A 2 -13.36 32.89 -17.22
CA PRO A 2 -13.58 32.35 -15.88
C PRO A 2 -14.12 30.91 -15.95
N PRO A 3 -14.02 30.13 -14.86
CA PRO A 3 -14.30 28.70 -14.87
C PRO A 3 -15.78 28.43 -15.08
N ASN A 4 -16.10 27.63 -16.09
CA ASN A 4 -17.46 27.19 -16.39
C ASN A 4 -17.88 26.10 -15.39
N HIS A 5 -18.40 26.51 -14.22
CA HIS A 5 -18.93 25.60 -13.21
C HIS A 5 -20.23 24.95 -13.69
N LYS A 6 -20.12 23.74 -14.28
CA LYS A 6 -21.27 22.96 -14.77
C LYS A 6 -22.38 22.72 -13.72
N GLY A 7 -22.03 22.70 -12.43
CA GLY A 7 -23.00 22.55 -11.34
C GLY A 7 -23.91 23.77 -11.17
N ASP A 8 -23.39 24.96 -11.44
CA ASP A 8 -24.15 26.22 -11.37
C ASP A 8 -25.10 26.37 -12.58
N GLN A 9 -24.70 25.86 -13.75
CA GLN A 9 -25.54 25.87 -14.95
C GLN A 9 -26.84 25.04 -14.78
N GLU A 10 -26.76 23.88 -14.13
CA GLU A 10 -27.90 22.98 -13.90
C GLU A 10 -28.93 23.60 -12.93
N ALA A 11 -28.46 24.25 -11.86
CA ALA A 11 -29.31 24.98 -10.93
C ALA A 11 -30.05 26.13 -11.62
N ARG A 12 -29.34 26.91 -12.45
CA ARG A 12 -29.94 27.99 -13.25
C ARG A 12 -30.97 27.49 -14.26
N ILE A 13 -30.76 26.31 -14.86
CA ILE A 13 -31.74 25.69 -15.74
C ILE A 13 -33.01 25.31 -14.97
N SER A 14 -32.89 24.74 -13.76
CA SER A 14 -34.05 24.42 -12.92
C SER A 14 -34.85 25.66 -12.53
N GLN A 15 -34.17 26.74 -12.11
CA GLN A 15 -34.80 28.02 -11.79
C GLN A 15 -35.50 28.64 -13.01
N ALA A 16 -34.90 28.55 -14.21
CA ALA A 16 -35.51 29.02 -15.44
C ALA A 16 -36.78 28.23 -15.82
N ILE A 17 -36.80 26.91 -15.57
CA ILE A 17 -37.99 26.07 -15.78
C ILE A 17 -39.11 26.47 -14.81
N GLU A 18 -38.80 26.64 -13.52
CA GLU A 18 -39.75 27.10 -12.51
C GLU A 18 -40.31 28.49 -12.83
N ALA A 19 -39.49 29.40 -13.33
CA ALA A 19 -39.94 30.73 -13.75
C ALA A 19 -40.92 30.69 -14.94
N ILE A 20 -40.72 29.75 -15.87
CA ILE A 20 -41.65 29.52 -16.99
C ILE A 20 -42.96 28.91 -16.47
N HIS A 21 -42.89 27.88 -15.62
CA HIS A 21 -44.09 27.24 -15.06
C HIS A 21 -44.93 28.20 -14.20
N ASN A 22 -44.27 29.11 -13.48
CA ASN A 22 -44.91 30.13 -12.65
C ASN A 22 -45.34 31.39 -13.43
N ASN A 23 -45.30 31.38 -14.78
CA ASN A 23 -45.61 32.52 -15.65
C ASN A 23 -44.80 33.79 -15.36
N LYS A 24 -43.64 33.68 -14.67
CA LYS A 24 -42.73 34.80 -14.36
C LYS A 24 -41.86 35.19 -15.56
N SER A 25 -41.84 34.37 -16.61
CA SER A 25 -41.12 34.63 -17.85
C SER A 25 -42.05 34.46 -19.06
N PRO A 26 -42.15 35.45 -19.96
CA PRO A 26 -43.12 35.44 -21.06
C PRO A 26 -42.76 34.49 -22.21
N SER A 27 -41.52 33.98 -22.27
CA SER A 27 -41.10 33.00 -23.27
C SER A 27 -39.84 32.26 -22.83
N ILE A 28 -39.56 31.10 -23.45
CA ILE A 28 -38.33 30.33 -23.24
C ILE A 28 -37.08 31.17 -23.54
N ARG A 29 -37.11 32.05 -24.54
CA ARG A 29 -36.01 32.99 -24.87
C ARG A 29 -35.82 34.07 -23.80
N ALA A 30 -36.90 34.54 -23.19
CA ALA A 30 -36.83 35.51 -22.10
C ALA A 30 -36.22 34.87 -20.85
N ALA A 31 -36.68 33.67 -20.48
CA ALA A 31 -36.12 32.90 -19.37
C ALA A 31 -34.65 32.53 -19.60
N ALA A 32 -34.29 32.09 -20.81
CA ALA A 32 -32.90 31.76 -21.14
C ALA A 32 -31.94 32.94 -20.96
N ARG A 33 -32.37 34.16 -21.31
CA ARG A 33 -31.59 35.38 -21.09
C ARG A 33 -31.56 35.82 -19.62
N ALA A 34 -32.70 35.75 -18.93
CA ALA A 34 -32.83 36.18 -17.54
C ALA A 34 -32.00 35.33 -16.57
N TYR A 35 -31.89 34.03 -16.85
CA TYR A 35 -31.16 33.07 -16.02
C TYR A 35 -29.78 32.69 -16.58
N ASP A 36 -29.32 33.36 -17.65
CA ASP A 36 -28.04 33.10 -18.32
C ASP A 36 -27.82 31.60 -18.65
N VAL A 37 -28.78 30.99 -19.36
CA VAL A 37 -28.71 29.59 -19.79
C VAL A 37 -28.88 29.45 -21.30
N PRO A 38 -28.19 28.50 -21.96
CA PRO A 38 -28.39 28.27 -23.39
C PRO A 38 -29.83 27.89 -23.70
N HIS A 39 -30.47 28.65 -24.59
CA HIS A 39 -31.87 28.44 -24.99
C HIS A 39 -32.15 27.00 -25.46
N SER A 40 -31.22 26.41 -26.23
CA SER A 40 -31.36 25.04 -26.74
C SER A 40 -31.38 24.00 -25.63
N THR A 41 -30.60 24.19 -24.56
CA THR A 41 -30.56 23.30 -23.39
C THR A 41 -31.83 23.43 -22.56
N LEU A 42 -32.30 24.66 -22.31
CA LEU A 42 -33.55 24.93 -21.60
C LEU A 42 -34.75 24.33 -22.34
N ALA A 43 -34.83 24.51 -23.66
CA ALA A 43 -35.89 23.93 -24.50
C ALA A 43 -35.84 22.40 -24.56
N LYS A 44 -34.65 21.77 -24.48
CA LYS A 44 -34.54 20.31 -24.34
C LYS A 44 -35.03 19.82 -22.98
N ARG A 45 -34.77 20.57 -21.91
CA ARG A 45 -35.24 20.27 -20.55
C ARG A 45 -36.75 20.34 -20.40
N LEU A 46 -37.37 21.38 -20.94
CA LEU A 46 -38.83 21.53 -20.94
C LEU A 46 -39.54 20.41 -21.72
N ARG A 47 -38.86 19.81 -22.70
CA ARG A 47 -39.33 18.62 -23.42
C ARG A 47 -39.05 17.30 -22.68
N GLY A 48 -38.60 17.36 -21.42
CA GLY A 48 -38.36 16.20 -20.57
C GLY A 48 -37.04 15.47 -20.80
N GLN A 49 -36.06 16.06 -21.53
CA GLN A 49 -34.76 15.40 -21.65
C GLN A 49 -34.01 15.40 -20.30
N PRO A 50 -33.45 14.23 -19.89
CA PRO A 50 -32.76 14.10 -18.62
C PRO A 50 -31.45 14.89 -18.59
N THR A 51 -30.96 15.19 -17.38
CA THR A 51 -29.65 15.82 -17.20
C THR A 51 -28.55 14.92 -17.74
N TYR A 52 -27.39 15.49 -18.05
CA TYR A 52 -26.21 14.68 -18.40
C TYR A 52 -25.88 13.67 -17.28
N GLN A 53 -26.01 14.07 -16.01
CA GLN A 53 -25.80 13.18 -14.86
C GLN A 53 -26.86 12.08 -14.79
N GLN A 54 -28.14 12.40 -14.97
CA GLN A 54 -29.23 11.44 -14.99
C GLN A 54 -29.10 10.45 -16.15
N SER A 55 -28.75 10.93 -17.35
CA SER A 55 -28.47 10.08 -18.50
C SER A 55 -27.27 9.16 -18.23
N ARG A 56 -26.20 9.66 -17.60
CA ARG A 56 -25.07 8.83 -17.19
C ARG A 56 -25.44 7.78 -16.14
N MET A 57 -26.32 8.11 -15.19
CA MET A 57 -26.81 7.17 -14.19
C MET A 57 -27.69 6.09 -14.82
N ALA A 58 -28.58 6.47 -15.75
CA ALA A 58 -29.42 5.54 -16.50
C ALA A 58 -28.60 4.56 -17.38
N ASN A 59 -27.43 5.00 -17.86
CA ASN A 59 -26.52 4.16 -18.65
C ASN A 59 -25.58 3.29 -17.78
N ARG A 60 -25.72 3.28 -16.45
CA ARG A 60 -24.96 2.36 -15.59
C ARG A 60 -25.58 0.97 -15.63
N LYS A 61 -24.72 -0.05 -15.57
CA LYS A 61 -25.17 -1.45 -15.50
C LYS A 61 -25.82 -1.78 -14.14
N LEU A 62 -25.19 -1.33 -13.06
CA LEU A 62 -25.74 -1.49 -11.71
C LEU A 62 -26.61 -0.30 -11.33
N LEU A 63 -27.67 -0.58 -10.59
CA LEU A 63 -28.47 0.44 -9.90
C LEU A 63 -27.65 1.08 -8.78
N PRO A 64 -27.95 2.32 -8.35
CA PRO A 64 -27.24 2.97 -7.26
C PRO A 64 -27.18 2.13 -5.98
N MET A 65 -28.28 1.44 -5.63
CA MET A 65 -28.33 0.57 -4.45
C MET A 65 -27.45 -0.67 -4.58
N GLU A 66 -27.37 -1.27 -5.77
CA GLU A 66 -26.50 -2.43 -6.02
C GLU A 66 -25.03 -2.03 -6.01
N GLU A 67 -24.71 -0.85 -6.56
CA GLU A 67 -23.36 -0.30 -6.56
C GLU A 67 -22.92 0.04 -5.13
N GLU A 68 -23.82 0.57 -4.30
CA GLU A 68 -23.59 0.84 -2.87
C GLU A 68 -23.41 -0.46 -2.07
N ALA A 69 -24.27 -1.47 -2.27
CA ALA A 69 -24.12 -2.76 -1.62
C ALA A 69 -22.79 -3.44 -1.96
N LEU A 70 -22.36 -3.36 -3.24
CA LEU A 70 -21.06 -3.86 -3.66
C LEU A 70 -19.92 -3.08 -3.01
N PHE A 71 -20.04 -1.76 -2.89
CA PHE A 71 -19.06 -0.91 -2.20
C PHE A 71 -18.90 -1.33 -0.73
N GLN A 72 -20.01 -1.42 0.02
CA GLN A 72 -20.00 -1.84 1.42
C GLN A 72 -19.42 -3.25 1.61
N TRP A 73 -19.74 -4.17 0.69
CA TRP A 73 -19.16 -5.51 0.69
C TRP A 73 -17.64 -5.48 0.52
N VAL A 74 -17.10 -4.66 -0.38
CA VAL A 74 -15.65 -4.53 -0.58
C VAL A 74 -14.96 -4.00 0.68
N ILE A 75 -15.52 -2.96 1.32
CA ILE A 75 -14.99 -2.38 2.55
C ILE A 75 -14.96 -3.41 3.67
N SER A 76 -16.10 -4.05 3.94
CA SER A 76 -16.24 -5.07 4.99
C SER A 76 -15.29 -6.25 4.80
N MET A 77 -15.05 -6.68 3.55
CA MET A 77 -14.09 -7.74 3.25
C MET A 77 -12.64 -7.30 3.55
N GLY A 78 -12.31 -6.04 3.27
CA GLY A 78 -11.01 -5.46 3.61
C GLY A 78 -10.76 -5.38 5.12
N GLU A 79 -11.76 -4.92 5.90
CA GLU A 79 -11.68 -4.83 7.37
C GLU A 79 -11.47 -6.19 8.04
N ARG A 80 -11.99 -7.27 7.43
CA ARG A 80 -11.79 -8.65 7.90
C ARG A 80 -10.45 -9.26 7.47
N GLY A 81 -9.59 -8.49 6.80
CA GLY A 81 -8.30 -8.98 6.31
C GLY A 81 -8.37 -9.78 5.00
N PHE A 82 -9.51 -9.80 4.32
CA PHE A 82 -9.73 -10.53 3.08
C PHE A 82 -10.16 -9.61 1.93
N PRO A 83 -9.36 -8.61 1.54
CA PRO A 83 -9.73 -7.70 0.45
C PRO A 83 -10.00 -8.50 -0.83
N PRO A 84 -11.14 -8.26 -1.51
CA PRO A 84 -11.54 -9.08 -2.64
C PRO A 84 -10.65 -8.81 -3.85
N TRP A 85 -10.32 -9.86 -4.60
CA TRP A 85 -9.65 -9.71 -5.90
C TRP A 85 -10.50 -8.88 -6.87
N ILE A 86 -9.85 -8.18 -7.80
CA ILE A 86 -10.53 -7.44 -8.88
C ILE A 86 -11.52 -8.35 -9.65
N SER A 87 -11.13 -9.60 -9.88
CA SER A 87 -11.99 -10.61 -10.52
C SER A 87 -13.20 -11.00 -9.66
N ALA A 88 -13.06 -11.03 -8.33
CA ALA A 88 -14.15 -11.31 -7.41
C ALA A 88 -15.16 -10.16 -7.37
N VAL A 89 -14.69 -8.90 -7.38
CA VAL A 89 -15.56 -7.71 -7.50
C VAL A 89 -16.35 -7.75 -8.82
N ARG A 90 -15.69 -8.13 -9.92
CA ARG A 90 -16.36 -8.30 -11.22
C ARG A 90 -17.44 -9.37 -11.16
N LYS A 91 -17.11 -10.56 -10.64
CA LYS A 91 -18.05 -11.67 -10.48
C LYS A 91 -19.24 -11.29 -9.61
N MET A 92 -19.02 -10.55 -8.52
CA MET A 92 -20.10 -10.09 -7.64
C MET A 92 -21.03 -9.13 -8.38
N ALA A 93 -20.51 -8.21 -9.19
CA ALA A 93 -21.32 -7.36 -10.05
C ALA A 93 -22.15 -8.19 -11.06
N ASP A 94 -21.55 -9.21 -11.68
CA ASP A 94 -22.26 -10.12 -12.60
C ASP A 94 -23.36 -10.94 -11.89
N ILE A 95 -23.14 -11.35 -10.64
CA ILE A 95 -24.13 -12.02 -9.79
C ILE A 95 -25.32 -11.09 -9.52
N LEU A 96 -25.07 -9.83 -9.13
CA LEU A 96 -26.13 -8.84 -8.90
C LEU A 96 -26.96 -8.61 -10.16
N LEU A 97 -26.31 -8.47 -11.31
CA LEU A 97 -26.97 -8.32 -12.61
C LEU A 97 -27.83 -9.55 -12.98
N SER A 98 -27.31 -10.75 -12.73
CA SER A 98 -28.01 -12.00 -13.02
C SER A 98 -29.21 -12.21 -12.10
N ALA A 99 -29.06 -11.89 -10.80
CA ALA A 99 -30.14 -11.98 -9.83
C ALA A 99 -31.32 -11.06 -10.19
N ARG A 100 -31.03 -9.85 -10.69
CA ARG A 100 -32.07 -8.93 -11.18
C ARG A 100 -32.73 -9.40 -12.48
N ALA A 101 -32.00 -10.07 -13.36
CA ALA A 101 -32.50 -10.51 -14.66
C ALA A 101 -33.44 -11.74 -14.59
N GLY A 102 -33.51 -12.45 -13.46
CA GLY A 102 -34.54 -13.45 -13.17
C GLY A 102 -34.48 -14.77 -13.96
N SER A 103 -33.56 -14.97 -14.91
CA SER A 103 -33.38 -16.27 -15.58
C SER A 103 -32.00 -16.42 -16.26
N PRO A 104 -31.39 -17.63 -16.31
CA PRO A 104 -30.09 -17.88 -16.92
C PRO A 104 -30.17 -18.27 -18.42
N THR A 105 -31.30 -18.09 -19.08
CA THR A 105 -31.55 -18.65 -20.43
C THR A 105 -31.13 -17.75 -21.60
N ASN A 106 -30.71 -16.52 -21.34
CA ASN A 106 -30.03 -15.66 -22.31
C ASN A 106 -28.77 -15.11 -21.66
N ALA A 107 -27.69 -14.97 -22.44
CA ALA A 107 -26.37 -14.54 -21.98
C ALA A 107 -26.46 -13.48 -20.87
N SER A 108 -26.20 -13.91 -19.63
CA SER A 108 -26.42 -13.06 -18.45
C SER A 108 -25.70 -11.73 -18.66
N PRO A 109 -26.32 -10.58 -18.34
CA PRO A 109 -25.69 -9.30 -18.51
C PRO A 109 -24.42 -9.24 -17.67
N THR A 110 -23.26 -9.25 -18.32
CA THR A 110 -21.95 -9.14 -17.66
C THR A 110 -21.43 -7.71 -17.71
N VAL A 111 -20.61 -7.34 -16.74
CA VAL A 111 -19.87 -6.08 -16.78
C VAL A 111 -18.65 -6.19 -17.69
N GLY A 112 -18.31 -5.08 -18.35
CA GLY A 112 -17.13 -5.03 -19.22
C GLY A 112 -15.81 -5.14 -18.45
N GLU A 113 -14.73 -5.46 -19.14
CA GLU A 113 -13.41 -5.67 -18.54
C GLU A 113 -12.91 -4.45 -17.73
N ASN A 114 -13.14 -3.25 -18.26
CA ASN A 114 -12.74 -1.99 -17.62
C ASN A 114 -13.70 -1.53 -16.51
N TRP A 115 -14.76 -2.28 -16.22
CA TRP A 115 -15.83 -1.80 -15.33
C TRP A 115 -15.34 -1.66 -13.88
N VAL A 116 -14.58 -2.63 -13.35
CA VAL A 116 -14.09 -2.59 -11.96
C VAL A 116 -13.17 -1.39 -11.74
N ARG A 117 -12.26 -1.10 -12.69
CA ARG A 117 -11.43 0.11 -12.65
C ARG A 117 -12.28 1.38 -12.57
N LYS A 118 -13.33 1.47 -13.39
CA LYS A 118 -14.24 2.61 -13.36
C LYS A 118 -15.06 2.67 -12.06
N PHE A 119 -15.40 1.53 -11.45
CA PHE A 119 -16.09 1.45 -10.16
C PHE A 119 -15.20 1.97 -9.04
N VAL A 120 -13.95 1.50 -8.95
CA VAL A 120 -12.96 2.00 -7.99
C VAL A 120 -12.77 3.51 -8.15
N ASN A 121 -12.58 4.01 -9.37
CA ASN A 121 -12.40 5.44 -9.63
C ASN A 121 -13.63 6.32 -9.31
N ARG A 122 -14.82 5.73 -9.09
CA ARG A 122 -16.02 6.49 -8.69
C ARG A 122 -16.13 6.68 -7.19
N HIS A 123 -15.38 5.90 -6.40
CA HIS A 123 -15.44 5.88 -4.95
C HIS A 123 -14.06 6.26 -4.41
N GLU A 124 -13.91 7.47 -3.88
CA GLU A 124 -12.61 7.97 -3.38
C GLU A 124 -12.05 7.11 -2.23
N GLN A 125 -12.92 6.38 -1.53
CA GLN A 125 -12.53 5.44 -0.46
C GLN A 125 -11.96 4.12 -0.98
N LEU A 126 -12.06 3.82 -2.29
CA LEU A 126 -11.53 2.59 -2.87
C LEU A 126 -10.24 2.86 -3.64
N GLN A 127 -9.27 1.98 -3.44
CA GLN A 127 -8.03 2.00 -4.21
C GLN A 127 -7.57 0.57 -4.51
N SER A 128 -7.08 0.33 -5.72
CA SER A 128 -6.40 -0.93 -6.05
C SER A 128 -4.93 -0.84 -5.61
N LYS A 129 -4.50 -1.80 -4.78
CA LYS A 129 -3.12 -1.92 -4.28
C LYS A 129 -2.60 -3.34 -4.52
N TYR A 130 -1.28 -3.49 -4.67
CA TYR A 130 -0.65 -4.81 -4.68
C TYR A 130 -0.64 -5.38 -3.26
N THR A 131 -0.97 -6.67 -3.15
CA THR A 131 -0.87 -7.37 -1.87
C THR A 131 0.61 -7.59 -1.52
N ARG A 132 0.92 -7.50 -0.23
CA ARG A 132 2.20 -7.97 0.31
C ARG A 132 1.95 -9.31 0.98
N LYS A 133 2.88 -10.24 0.82
CA LYS A 133 2.85 -11.48 1.60
C LYS A 133 3.01 -11.08 3.06
N TYR A 134 2.06 -11.49 3.88
CA TYR A 134 2.10 -11.29 5.32
C TYR A 134 2.13 -12.65 5.97
N ASP A 135 3.12 -12.87 6.84
CA ASP A 135 3.28 -14.16 7.48
C ASP A 135 2.20 -14.35 8.55
N TYR A 136 1.55 -15.52 8.54
CA TYR A 136 0.44 -15.82 9.43
C TYR A 136 0.87 -15.87 10.90
N GLN A 137 2.08 -16.37 11.19
CA GLN A 137 2.60 -16.40 12.55
C GLN A 137 2.86 -14.99 13.06
N ARG A 138 3.38 -14.10 12.20
CA ARG A 138 3.52 -12.67 12.54
C ARG A 138 2.18 -12.02 12.87
N ALA A 139 1.12 -12.33 12.10
CA ALA A 139 -0.22 -11.82 12.39
C ALA A 139 -0.78 -12.32 13.73
N LEU A 140 -0.47 -13.57 14.14
CA LEU A 140 -0.86 -14.09 15.45
C LEU A 140 -0.09 -13.46 16.61
N CYS A 141 1.19 -13.14 16.40
CA CYS A 141 2.03 -12.46 17.39
C CYS A 141 1.71 -10.97 17.54
N GLU A 142 0.88 -10.40 16.66
CA GLU A 142 0.45 -9.00 16.67
C GLU A 142 -0.88 -8.76 17.40
N ASP A 143 -1.27 -9.64 18.31
CA ASP A 143 -2.38 -9.36 19.22
C ASP A 143 -2.06 -8.08 20.02
N PRO A 144 -2.82 -6.98 19.84
CA PRO A 144 -2.55 -5.72 20.53
C PRO A 144 -2.50 -5.87 22.04
N LYS A 145 -3.27 -6.82 22.61
CA LYS A 145 -3.27 -7.09 24.04
C LYS A 145 -1.97 -7.75 24.47
N ALA A 146 -1.54 -8.80 23.77
CA ALA A 146 -0.26 -9.48 24.05
C ALA A 146 0.93 -8.52 23.94
N ILE A 147 0.94 -7.67 22.90
CA ILE A 147 1.97 -6.63 22.72
C ILE A 147 1.95 -5.64 23.88
N SER A 148 0.77 -5.11 24.25
CA SER A 148 0.64 -4.14 25.32
C SER A 148 1.05 -4.72 26.68
N ASP A 149 0.69 -5.96 26.96
CA ASP A 149 1.06 -6.66 28.19
C ASP A 149 2.57 -6.89 28.28
N TRP A 150 3.21 -7.23 27.15
CA TRP A 150 4.67 -7.35 27.07
C TRP A 150 5.38 -6.02 27.33
N PHE A 151 4.98 -4.93 26.66
CA PHE A 151 5.61 -3.62 26.88
C PHE A 151 5.46 -3.14 28.33
N ARG A 152 4.30 -3.37 28.94
CA ARG A 152 4.07 -3.06 30.36
C ARG A 152 4.99 -3.87 31.29
N LEU A 153 5.22 -5.15 30.99
CA LEU A 153 6.17 -5.98 31.75
C LEU A 153 7.60 -5.43 31.62
N VAL A 154 8.01 -5.05 30.42
CA VAL A 154 9.35 -4.46 30.17
C VAL A 154 9.51 -3.16 30.96
N GLU A 155 8.55 -2.24 30.88
CA GLU A 155 8.58 -0.97 31.62
C GLU A 155 8.66 -1.17 33.14
N ASN A 156 7.83 -2.07 33.69
CA ASN A 156 7.87 -2.42 35.11
C ASN A 156 9.22 -3.02 35.53
N THR A 157 9.81 -3.86 34.69
CA THR A 157 11.12 -4.48 34.94
C THR A 157 12.22 -3.43 34.94
N ARG A 158 12.21 -2.53 33.95
CA ARG A 158 13.14 -1.41 33.87
C ARG A 158 13.06 -0.52 35.10
N ALA A 159 11.85 -0.17 35.54
CA ALA A 159 11.63 0.62 36.75
C ALA A 159 12.10 -0.10 38.02
N LYS A 160 11.82 -1.41 38.15
CA LYS A 160 12.19 -2.22 39.32
C LYS A 160 13.71 -2.34 39.51
N TYR A 161 14.46 -2.52 38.43
CA TYR A 161 15.91 -2.71 38.48
C TYR A 161 16.70 -1.43 38.19
N GLY A 162 16.01 -0.31 37.93
CA GLY A 162 16.63 0.98 37.65
C GLY A 162 17.46 0.97 36.36
N ILE A 163 16.99 0.28 35.30
CA ILE A 163 17.73 0.13 34.03
C ILE A 163 17.55 1.40 33.18
N PRO A 164 18.61 2.23 33.02
CA PRO A 164 18.55 3.45 32.24
C PRO A 164 18.49 3.15 30.73
N ASP A 165 18.13 4.15 29.91
CA ASP A 165 18.07 3.99 28.44
C ASP A 165 19.44 3.62 27.82
N GLU A 166 20.54 4.03 28.46
CA GLU A 166 21.91 3.72 28.03
C GLU A 166 22.25 2.22 28.11
N ASP A 167 21.52 1.47 28.93
CA ASP A 167 21.68 0.03 29.15
C ASP A 167 20.62 -0.81 28.40
N VAL A 168 19.75 -0.18 27.61
CA VAL A 168 18.75 -0.87 26.78
C VAL A 168 19.23 -0.88 25.34
N TYR A 169 19.66 -2.05 24.85
CA TYR A 169 20.17 -2.20 23.49
C TYR A 169 19.19 -2.95 22.60
N ASN A 170 18.97 -2.43 21.39
CA ASN A 170 18.42 -3.21 20.30
C ASN A 170 19.57 -3.94 19.59
N PHE A 171 19.49 -5.26 19.55
CA PHE A 171 20.48 -6.13 18.90
C PHE A 171 19.89 -6.67 17.60
N ASP A 172 20.63 -6.56 16.50
CA ASP A 172 20.21 -7.10 15.21
C ASP A 172 21.36 -7.76 14.44
N GLU A 173 21.01 -8.71 13.59
CA GLU A 173 21.95 -9.46 12.75
C GLU A 173 21.57 -9.28 11.28
N THR A 174 22.56 -8.91 10.45
CA THR A 174 22.38 -8.81 9.01
C THR A 174 23.38 -9.68 8.26
N GLY A 175 22.86 -10.54 7.37
CA GLY A 175 23.65 -11.43 6.55
C GLY A 175 23.93 -10.82 5.18
N PHE A 176 25.21 -10.75 4.81
CA PHE A 176 25.69 -10.37 3.49
C PHE A 176 26.12 -11.62 2.71
N GLN A 177 25.45 -11.88 1.60
CA GLN A 177 25.85 -12.96 0.71
C GLN A 177 26.90 -12.45 -0.28
N MET A 178 28.14 -12.91 -0.11
CA MET A 178 29.23 -12.57 -1.01
C MET A 178 29.03 -13.25 -2.36
N GLY A 179 29.34 -12.55 -3.45
CA GLY A 179 29.23 -13.07 -4.81
C GLY A 179 27.81 -13.10 -5.41
N VAL A 180 26.76 -12.82 -4.63
CA VAL A 180 25.38 -12.72 -5.14
C VAL A 180 25.05 -11.30 -5.55
N ILE A 181 25.12 -11.05 -6.86
CA ILE A 181 24.75 -9.77 -7.46
C ILE A 181 23.23 -9.63 -7.45
N GLY A 182 22.72 -8.63 -6.75
CA GLY A 182 21.30 -8.26 -6.79
C GLY A 182 20.85 -7.79 -8.17
N THR A 183 19.53 -7.76 -8.41
CA THR A 183 19.02 -7.19 -9.67
C THR A 183 19.24 -5.68 -9.68
N ALA A 184 20.25 -5.22 -10.41
CA ALA A 184 20.52 -3.80 -10.61
C ALA A 184 20.15 -3.36 -12.04
N LYS A 185 19.76 -2.09 -12.19
CA LYS A 185 19.55 -1.49 -13.51
C LYS A 185 20.91 -1.21 -14.13
N VAL A 186 21.26 -1.98 -15.17
CA VAL A 186 22.54 -1.83 -15.88
C VAL A 186 22.33 -1.19 -17.25
N VAL A 187 23.36 -0.50 -17.74
CA VAL A 187 23.39 0.00 -19.12
C VAL A 187 23.80 -1.17 -20.03
N THR A 188 22.98 -1.49 -21.02
CA THR A 188 23.25 -2.57 -21.99
C THR A 188 22.80 -2.17 -23.39
N GLY A 189 23.33 -2.85 -24.42
CA GLY A 189 23.01 -2.56 -25.82
C GLY A 189 21.52 -2.76 -26.11
N SER A 190 20.94 -1.84 -26.87
CA SER A 190 19.49 -1.78 -27.18
C SER A 190 18.93 -3.00 -27.91
N GLN A 191 19.79 -3.80 -28.55
CA GLN A 191 19.42 -5.00 -29.32
C GLN A 191 19.33 -6.27 -28.48
N ARG A 192 19.69 -6.24 -27.20
CA ARG A 192 19.65 -7.43 -26.34
C ARG A 192 18.21 -7.65 -25.85
N ALA A 193 17.57 -8.72 -26.32
CA ALA A 193 16.27 -9.14 -25.81
C ALA A 193 16.43 -9.73 -24.39
N GLY A 194 15.61 -9.27 -23.44
CA GLY A 194 15.59 -9.76 -22.07
C GLY A 194 16.48 -8.99 -21.09
N LYS A 195 16.56 -9.47 -19.84
CA LYS A 195 17.40 -8.86 -18.80
C LYS A 195 18.88 -9.11 -19.11
N ALA A 196 19.72 -8.10 -18.89
CA ALA A 196 21.16 -8.25 -19.02
C ALA A 196 21.68 -9.30 -18.03
N LEU A 197 22.50 -10.22 -18.53
CA LEU A 197 23.15 -11.25 -17.71
C LEU A 197 24.48 -10.70 -17.18
N VAL A 198 24.68 -10.79 -15.87
CA VAL A 198 25.95 -10.51 -15.20
C VAL A 198 26.43 -11.83 -14.62
N THR A 199 27.66 -12.22 -14.94
CA THR A 199 28.29 -13.43 -14.40
C THR A 199 28.52 -13.27 -12.90
N GLN A 200 27.93 -14.17 -12.12
CA GLN A 200 28.15 -14.22 -10.68
C GLN A 200 29.40 -15.06 -10.38
N PRO A 201 30.32 -14.57 -9.53
CA PRO A 201 31.32 -15.43 -8.92
C PRO A 201 30.62 -16.59 -8.21
N GLY A 202 31.07 -17.83 -8.44
CA GLY A 202 30.43 -19.02 -7.87
C GLY A 202 30.59 -19.16 -6.34
N ASN A 203 31.42 -18.32 -5.72
CA ASN A 203 31.58 -18.30 -4.27
C ASN A 203 30.38 -17.58 -3.63
N ARG A 204 29.66 -18.26 -2.75
CA ARG A 204 28.42 -17.81 -2.08
C ARG A 204 28.58 -17.77 -0.55
N GLU A 205 29.77 -17.45 -0.09
CA GLU A 205 30.05 -17.31 1.33
C GLU A 205 29.17 -16.23 1.96
N TRP A 206 28.71 -16.51 3.18
CA TRP A 206 27.97 -15.56 3.99
C TRP A 206 28.93 -14.85 4.94
N VAL A 207 28.77 -13.54 5.05
CA VAL A 207 29.38 -12.72 6.08
C VAL A 207 28.24 -12.13 6.90
N THR A 208 28.26 -12.35 8.20
CA THR A 208 27.25 -11.79 9.09
C THR A 208 27.82 -10.57 9.80
N ALA A 209 27.06 -9.48 9.85
CA ALA A 209 27.34 -8.38 10.76
C ALA A 209 26.34 -8.40 11.92
N VAL A 210 26.87 -8.23 13.13
CA VAL A 210 26.12 -8.07 14.35
C VAL A 210 26.26 -6.63 14.80
N GLU A 211 25.12 -5.96 14.95
CA GLU A 211 25.04 -4.54 15.30
C GLU A 211 24.12 -4.36 16.51
N ALA A 212 24.41 -3.37 17.34
CA ALA A 212 23.46 -2.95 18.36
C ALA A 212 23.55 -1.46 18.66
N ILE A 213 22.41 -0.88 19.03
CA ILE A 213 22.28 0.54 19.35
C ILE A 213 21.49 0.65 20.65
N ASN A 214 21.94 1.46 21.60
CA ASN A 214 21.18 1.72 22.82
C ASN A 214 20.04 2.71 22.61
N ALA A 215 19.10 2.76 23.55
CA ALA A 215 17.96 3.68 23.49
C ALA A 215 18.37 5.16 23.60
N SER A 216 19.60 5.45 24.04
CA SER A 216 20.20 6.80 24.01
C SER A 216 20.83 7.17 22.65
N GLY A 217 20.87 6.25 21.69
CA GLY A 217 21.38 6.48 20.32
C GLY A 217 22.85 6.17 20.10
N TRP A 218 23.54 5.55 21.07
CA TRP A 218 24.92 5.11 20.92
C TRP A 218 24.99 3.71 20.28
N ALA A 219 25.76 3.59 19.21
CA ALA A 219 25.97 2.34 18.49
C ALA A 219 27.22 1.62 19.00
N LEU A 220 27.09 0.32 19.27
CA LEU A 220 28.21 -0.55 19.57
C LEU A 220 29.05 -0.77 18.31
N PRO A 221 30.40 -0.83 18.44
CA PRO A 221 31.23 -1.31 17.36
C PRO A 221 30.74 -2.69 16.89
N PRO A 222 30.47 -2.86 15.59
CA PRO A 222 29.89 -4.08 15.09
C PRO A 222 30.87 -5.25 15.18
N MET A 223 30.32 -6.46 15.19
CA MET A 223 31.08 -7.68 15.00
C MET A 223 30.81 -8.24 13.61
N ILE A 224 31.89 -8.60 12.90
CA ILE A 224 31.83 -9.25 11.59
C ILE A 224 32.19 -10.73 11.75
N ILE A 225 31.30 -11.61 11.34
CA ILE A 225 31.45 -13.06 11.42
C ILE A 225 31.69 -13.59 10.00
N PHE A 226 32.88 -14.14 9.77
CA PHE A 226 33.21 -14.80 8.52
C PHE A 226 32.96 -16.31 8.62
N ALA A 227 32.43 -16.90 7.56
CA ALA A 227 32.43 -18.35 7.39
C ALA A 227 33.87 -18.86 7.28
N GLY A 228 34.32 -19.65 8.26
CA GLY A 228 35.70 -20.14 8.30
C GLY A 228 36.09 -20.80 9.61
N LYS A 229 37.30 -21.37 9.63
CA LYS A 229 37.88 -22.01 10.83
C LYS A 229 38.96 -21.18 11.50
N MET A 230 39.58 -20.26 10.75
CA MET A 230 40.72 -19.47 11.20
C MET A 230 40.55 -18.03 10.73
N HIS A 231 41.08 -17.09 11.50
CA HIS A 231 41.18 -15.70 11.08
C HIS A 231 42.25 -15.52 9.99
N GLN A 232 41.99 -14.65 9.02
CA GLN A 232 43.01 -14.20 8.07
C GLN A 232 43.50 -12.81 8.49
N ALA A 233 44.82 -12.62 8.51
CA ALA A 233 45.44 -11.36 8.93
C ALA A 233 44.93 -10.15 8.11
N ALA A 234 44.77 -10.34 6.79
CA ALA A 234 44.31 -9.30 5.87
C ALA A 234 42.90 -8.75 6.19
N TRP A 235 42.08 -9.46 6.97
CA TRP A 235 40.75 -8.96 7.36
C TRP A 235 40.84 -7.80 8.35
N TYR A 236 41.87 -7.78 9.19
CA TYR A 236 42.06 -6.72 10.20
C TYR A 236 42.57 -5.42 9.59
N ASP A 237 43.28 -5.48 8.45
CA ASP A 237 43.75 -4.29 7.74
C ASP A 237 42.61 -3.53 7.03
N ALA A 238 41.51 -4.24 6.73
CA ALA A 238 40.38 -3.70 5.97
C ALA A 238 39.26 -3.12 6.85
N LEU A 239 39.31 -3.33 8.17
CA LEU A 239 38.25 -2.95 9.11
C LEU A 239 38.76 -2.00 10.20
N PRO A 240 37.89 -1.14 10.75
CA PRO A 240 38.27 -0.28 11.87
C PRO A 240 38.74 -1.09 13.08
N PRO A 241 39.77 -0.65 13.82
CA PRO A 241 40.36 -1.43 14.93
C PRO A 241 39.39 -1.78 16.07
N GLN A 242 38.35 -0.96 16.24
CA GLN A 242 37.33 -1.14 17.27
C GLN A 242 36.29 -2.21 16.90
N TRP A 243 36.27 -2.68 15.65
CA TRP A 243 35.35 -3.72 15.20
C TRP A 243 35.88 -5.09 15.61
N THR A 244 34.99 -5.99 15.99
CA THR A 244 35.38 -7.35 16.35
C THR A 244 35.22 -8.26 15.14
N ILE A 245 36.21 -9.11 14.86
CA ILE A 245 36.09 -10.17 13.87
C ILE A 245 35.88 -11.48 14.61
N ALA A 246 34.92 -12.28 14.17
CA ALA A 246 34.72 -13.66 14.62
C ALA A 246 34.69 -14.60 13.40
N VAL A 247 34.90 -15.89 13.65
CA VAL A 247 34.74 -16.94 12.64
C VAL A 247 33.79 -18.00 13.15
N SER A 248 32.94 -18.52 12.27
CA SER A 248 32.11 -19.68 12.54
C SER A 248 32.05 -20.59 11.31
N GLU A 249 31.80 -21.88 11.51
CA GLU A 249 31.83 -22.85 10.40
C GLU A 249 30.77 -22.54 9.33
N ASN A 250 29.67 -21.89 9.71
CA ASN A 250 28.54 -21.58 8.86
C ASN A 250 28.37 -20.07 8.58
N GLY A 251 29.20 -19.21 9.19
CA GLY A 251 29.11 -17.75 9.08
C GLY A 251 28.05 -17.09 9.96
N TRP A 252 27.35 -17.84 10.81
CA TRP A 252 26.28 -17.33 11.67
C TRP A 252 26.77 -17.03 13.09
N THR A 253 26.01 -16.18 13.81
CA THR A 253 26.18 -15.95 15.25
C THR A 253 25.87 -17.21 16.04
N THR A 254 26.57 -17.39 17.15
CA THR A 254 26.26 -18.40 18.18
C THR A 254 26.24 -17.72 19.54
N ASP A 255 25.57 -18.31 20.54
CA ASP A 255 25.53 -17.77 21.91
C ASP A 255 26.93 -17.45 22.46
N LYS A 256 27.91 -18.30 22.11
CA LYS A 256 29.32 -18.11 22.50
C LYS A 256 29.91 -16.86 21.85
N ILE A 257 29.71 -16.69 20.55
CA ILE A 257 30.22 -15.54 19.79
C ILE A 257 29.56 -14.24 20.26
N GLY A 258 28.23 -14.26 20.47
CA GLY A 258 27.48 -13.12 21.00
C GLY A 258 27.93 -12.73 22.41
N LEU A 259 28.15 -13.71 23.30
CA LEU A 259 28.64 -13.43 24.65
C LEU A 259 30.05 -12.82 24.63
N VAL A 260 30.95 -13.34 23.79
CA VAL A 260 32.31 -12.78 23.62
C VAL A 260 32.22 -11.34 23.16
N TRP A 261 31.36 -11.03 22.19
CA TRP A 261 31.17 -9.65 21.74
C TRP A 261 30.73 -8.73 22.88
N LEU A 262 29.76 -9.17 23.70
CA LEU A 262 29.24 -8.39 24.83
C LEU A 262 30.26 -8.21 25.96
N GLN A 263 31.14 -9.19 26.19
CA GLN A 263 32.15 -9.17 27.24
C GLN A 263 33.47 -8.50 26.83
N THR A 264 33.67 -8.26 25.53
CA THR A 264 34.88 -7.60 25.03
C THR A 264 34.95 -6.19 25.64
N PRO A 265 36.01 -5.84 26.38
CA PRO A 265 36.15 -4.51 26.98
C PRO A 265 36.11 -3.43 25.90
N ARG A 266 35.27 -2.42 26.11
CA ARG A 266 35.10 -1.29 25.20
C ARG A 266 35.45 -0.05 26.02
N ASP A 267 36.67 0.47 25.84
CA ASP A 267 37.05 1.71 26.51
C ASP A 267 36.13 2.85 26.03
N PRO A 268 35.41 3.55 26.93
CA PRO A 268 34.53 4.65 26.54
C PRO A 268 35.25 5.94 26.12
N GLN A 269 36.59 5.95 25.98
CA GLN A 269 37.34 7.17 25.69
C GLN A 269 38.54 6.95 24.77
N VAL A 270 38.28 7.10 23.46
CA VAL A 270 39.17 7.81 22.52
C VAL A 270 38.29 8.64 21.60
#